data_AF-A0A1Y1I6X9-F1
#
_entry.id   AF-A0A1Y1I6X9-F1
#
_cell.length_a   1.000
_cell.length_b   1.000
_cell.length_c   1.000
_cell.angle_alpha   90.00
_cell.angle_beta   90.00
_cell.angle_gamma   90.00
#
_symmetry.space_group_name_H-M   'P 1'
#
loop_
_entity.id
_entity.type
_entity.pdbx_description
1 polymer ?
#
loop_
_entity_poly.entity_id
_entity_poly.type
_entity_poly.pdbx_seq_one_letter_code
_entity_poly.pdbx_strand_id
1 'polypeptide(L)'
;MAEARGAEALVSEVERLMDKGDVEKLKGLQLQILSLLENSHAVLAHFNDSSAQSYAEVARNFSVNTKILKEMRFDLDYIFRKIRVLRARIIKYFPHAFDESVLQSLRDQRPNLEEAPPSTEAANRHIT
;
A
#
# COMPACT_ATOMS: atom_id res chain seq x y z
N MET A 1 -37.25 -66.98 10.20
CA MET A 1 -36.24 -67.82 9.51
C MET A 1 -35.93 -67.33 8.10
N ALA A 2 -36.92 -67.07 7.23
CA ALA A 2 -36.68 -66.59 5.86
C ALA A 2 -36.15 -65.13 5.78
N GLU A 3 -36.65 -64.21 6.60
CA GLU A 3 -36.16 -62.82 6.64
C GLU A 3 -34.69 -62.70 7.08
N ALA A 4 -34.26 -63.51 8.04
CA ALA A 4 -32.88 -63.52 8.52
C ALA A 4 -31.88 -63.93 7.42
N ARG A 5 -32.27 -64.87 6.55
CA ARG A 5 -31.47 -65.32 5.40
C ARG A 5 -31.40 -64.26 4.29
N GLY A 6 -32.47 -63.50 4.10
CA GLY A 6 -32.49 -62.38 3.15
C GLY A 6 -31.56 -61.24 3.58
N ALA A 7 -31.53 -60.93 4.88
CA ALA A 7 -30.62 -59.93 5.44
C ALA A 7 -29.14 -60.36 5.33
N GLU A 8 -28.82 -61.63 5.64
CA GLU A 8 -27.45 -62.16 5.48
C GLU A 8 -26.96 -62.11 4.02
N ALA A 9 -27.82 -62.51 3.06
CA ALA A 9 -27.47 -62.47 1.65
C ALA A 9 -27.22 -61.04 1.16
N LEU A 10 -28.02 -60.08 1.61
CA LEU A 10 -27.83 -58.67 1.32
C LEU A 10 -26.52 -58.12 1.89
N VAL A 11 -26.22 -58.41 3.16
CA VAL A 11 -24.98 -57.98 3.81
C VAL A 11 -23.76 -58.56 3.11
N SER A 12 -23.80 -59.85 2.77
CA SER A 12 -22.70 -60.50 2.04
C SER A 12 -22.49 -59.90 0.65
N GLU A 13 -23.56 -59.54 -0.06
CA GLU A 13 -23.44 -58.94 -1.39
C GLU A 13 -22.98 -57.48 -1.31
N VAL A 14 -23.41 -56.73 -0.29
CA VAL A 14 -22.90 -55.38 0.00
C VAL A 14 -21.43 -55.42 0.38
N GLU A 15 -21.00 -56.37 1.23
CA GLU A 15 -19.58 -56.55 1.56
C GLU A 15 -18.74 -56.97 0.35
N ARG A 16 -19.31 -57.73 -0.60
CA ARG A 16 -18.64 -58.11 -1.85
C ARG A 16 -18.51 -56.94 -2.82
N LEU A 17 -19.52 -56.07 -2.86
CA LEU A 17 -19.52 -54.85 -3.68
C LEU A 17 -18.65 -53.74 -3.07
N MET A 18 -18.42 -53.78 -1.76
CA MET A 18 -17.52 -52.86 -1.05
C MET A 18 -16.11 -53.43 -0.96
N ASP A 19 -15.22 -53.01 -1.86
CA ASP A 19 -13.79 -53.26 -1.68
C ASP A 19 -13.30 -52.49 -0.44
N LYS A 20 -12.98 -53.22 0.64
CA LYS A 20 -12.52 -52.64 1.91
C LYS A 20 -11.23 -51.83 1.74
N GLY A 21 -10.40 -52.14 0.74
CA GLY A 21 -9.19 -51.41 0.41
C GLY A 21 -9.50 -50.03 -0.20
N ASP A 22 -10.47 -49.95 -1.10
CA ASP A 22 -10.89 -48.69 -1.71
C ASP A 22 -11.59 -47.76 -0.70
N VAL A 23 -12.33 -48.31 0.27
CA VAL A 23 -12.91 -47.53 1.38
C VAL A 23 -11.82 -46.91 2.26
N GLU A 24 -10.77 -47.66 2.61
CA GLU A 24 -9.65 -47.12 3.38
C GLU A 24 -8.82 -46.10 2.58
N LYS A 25 -8.62 -46.31 1.27
CA LYS A 25 -8.01 -45.30 0.39
C LYS A 25 -8.84 -44.02 0.35
N LEU A 26 -10.17 -44.14 0.20
CA LEU A 26 -11.08 -42.99 0.18
C LEU A 26 -11.00 -42.19 1.48
N LYS A 27 -11.00 -42.88 2.63
CA LYS A 27 -10.80 -42.26 3.94
C LYS A 27 -9.44 -41.55 4.03
N GLY A 28 -8.37 -42.18 3.56
CA GLY A 28 -7.04 -41.58 3.51
C GLY A 28 -7.01 -40.29 2.67
N LEU A 29 -7.63 -40.31 1.48
CA LEU A 29 -7.75 -39.13 0.62
C LEU A 29 -8.58 -38.02 1.29
N GLN A 30 -9.69 -38.37 1.94
CA GLN A 30 -10.50 -37.40 2.68
C GLN A 30 -9.73 -36.72 3.81
N LEU A 31 -8.91 -37.47 4.56
CA LEU A 31 -8.05 -36.90 5.60
C LEU A 31 -6.97 -35.98 5.03
N GLN A 32 -6.39 -36.32 3.87
CA GLN A 32 -5.43 -35.46 3.18
C GLN A 32 -6.09 -34.15 2.70
N ILE A 33 -7.29 -34.25 2.11
CA ILE A 33 -8.07 -33.09 1.69
C ILE A 33 -8.39 -32.20 2.89
N LEU A 34 -8.82 -32.79 4.01
CA LEU A 34 -9.13 -32.06 5.24
C LEU A 34 -7.88 -31.30 5.75
N SER A 35 -6.74 -31.98 5.86
CA SER A 35 -5.50 -31.35 6.31
C SER A 35 -5.07 -30.21 5.38
N LEU A 36 -5.21 -30.38 4.07
CA LEU A 36 -4.90 -29.31 3.10
C LEU A 36 -5.85 -28.11 3.25
N LEU A 37 -7.14 -28.36 3.48
CA LEU A 37 -8.13 -27.30 3.72
C LEU A 37 -7.83 -26.54 5.00
N GLU A 38 -7.49 -27.24 6.09
CA GLU A 38 -7.11 -26.63 7.36
C GLU A 38 -5.85 -25.79 7.24
N ASN A 39 -4.82 -26.30 6.55
CA ASN A 39 -3.59 -25.56 6.27
C ASN A 39 -3.87 -24.30 5.44
N SER A 40 -4.69 -24.43 4.39
CA SER A 40 -5.06 -23.30 3.53
C SER A 40 -5.87 -22.25 4.30
N HIS A 41 -6.78 -22.68 5.17
CA HIS A 41 -7.55 -21.80 6.05
C HIS A 41 -6.63 -21.03 7.02
N ALA A 42 -5.64 -21.69 7.63
CA ALA A 42 -4.68 -21.04 8.51
C ALA A 42 -3.87 -19.96 7.79
N VAL A 43 -3.41 -20.23 6.57
CA VAL A 43 -2.68 -19.24 5.75
C VAL A 43 -3.56 -18.05 5.40
N LEU A 44 -4.81 -18.28 5.00
CA LEU A 44 -5.76 -17.22 4.67
C LEU A 44 -6.15 -16.38 5.89
N ALA A 45 -6.32 -17.00 7.06
CA ALA A 45 -6.59 -16.29 8.30
C ALA A 45 -5.42 -15.36 8.67
N HIS A 46 -4.18 -15.88 8.64
CA HIS A 46 -2.99 -15.08 8.87
C HIS A 46 -2.83 -13.95 7.84
N PHE A 47 -3.10 -14.22 6.57
CA PHE A 47 -3.08 -13.20 5.53
C PHE A 47 -4.12 -12.10 5.77
N ASN A 48 -5.34 -12.45 6.15
CA ASN A 48 -6.38 -11.49 6.48
C ASN A 48 -5.98 -10.61 7.67
N ASP A 49 -5.41 -11.20 8.72
CA ASP A 49 -4.95 -10.45 9.90
C ASP A 49 -3.78 -9.51 9.56
N SER A 50 -2.77 -10.02 8.84
CA SER A 50 -1.59 -9.24 8.44
C SER A 50 -1.95 -8.10 7.47
N SER A 51 -2.82 -8.38 6.49
CA SER A 51 -3.27 -7.36 5.54
C SER A 51 -4.12 -6.28 6.21
N ALA A 52 -4.98 -6.63 7.17
CA ALA A 52 -5.75 -5.67 7.95
C ALA A 52 -4.83 -4.75 8.79
N GLN A 53 -3.80 -5.30 9.44
CA GLN A 53 -2.83 -4.53 10.21
C GLN A 53 -2.02 -3.57 9.32
N SER A 54 -1.52 -4.06 8.19
CA SER A 54 -0.78 -3.25 7.21
C SER A 54 -1.65 -2.10 6.67
N TYR A 55 -2.91 -2.39 6.31
CA TYR A 55 -3.86 -1.38 5.88
C TYR A 55 -4.09 -0.31 6.95
N ALA A 56 -4.33 -0.72 8.21
CA ALA A 56 -4.57 0.20 9.31
C ALA A 56 -3.38 1.15 9.54
N GLU A 57 -2.15 0.66 9.45
CA GLU A 57 -0.95 1.48 9.57
C GLU A 57 -0.84 2.50 8.43
N VAL A 58 -0.97 2.04 7.17
CA VAL A 58 -0.87 2.89 5.99
C VAL A 58 -1.98 3.94 6.00
N ALA A 59 -3.21 3.55 6.31
CA ALA A 59 -4.35 4.46 6.41
C ALA A 59 -4.13 5.55 7.48
N ARG A 60 -3.57 5.17 8.64
CA ARG A 60 -3.22 6.13 9.70
C ARG A 60 -2.16 7.12 9.22
N ASN A 61 -1.08 6.64 8.62
CA ASN A 61 0.00 7.50 8.11
C ASN A 61 -0.52 8.45 7.01
N PHE A 62 -1.35 7.94 6.10
CA PHE A 62 -1.96 8.74 5.05
C PHE A 62 -2.86 9.85 5.61
N SER A 63 -3.65 9.53 6.64
CA SER A 63 -4.51 10.50 7.32
C SER A 63 -3.70 11.63 7.97
N VAL A 64 -2.64 11.28 8.71
CA VAL A 64 -1.74 12.25 9.36
C VAL A 64 -1.06 13.14 8.33
N ASN A 65 -0.48 12.55 7.28
CA ASN A 65 0.20 13.31 6.23
C ASN A 65 -0.76 14.26 5.50
N THR A 66 -1.97 13.79 5.18
CA THR A 66 -3.00 14.63 4.54
C THR A 66 -3.43 15.77 5.44
N LYS A 67 -3.50 15.57 6.76
CA LYS A 67 -3.78 16.63 7.73
C LYS A 67 -2.70 17.70 7.72
N ILE A 68 -1.42 17.31 7.78
CA ILE A 68 -0.28 18.23 7.73
C ILE A 68 -0.31 19.05 6.43
N LEU A 69 -0.54 18.41 5.28
CA LEU A 69 -0.62 19.12 4.00
C LEU A 69 -1.75 20.16 3.98
N LYS A 70 -2.89 19.88 4.61
CA LYS A 70 -3.98 20.86 4.74
C LYS A 70 -3.58 22.03 5.62
N GLU A 71 -2.91 21.77 6.74
CA GLU A 71 -2.40 22.81 7.65
C GLU A 71 -1.38 23.71 6.93
N MET A 72 -0.39 23.11 6.25
CA MET A 72 0.58 23.84 5.44
C MET A 72 -0.07 24.72 4.37
N ARG A 73 -1.14 24.23 3.73
CA ARG A 73 -1.91 25.04 2.77
C ARG A 73 -2.51 26.28 3.46
N PHE A 74 -3.14 26.13 4.62
CA PHE A 74 -3.69 27.26 5.36
C PHE A 74 -2.61 28.25 5.79
N ASP A 75 -1.45 27.76 6.20
CA ASP A 75 -0.31 28.60 6.55
C ASP A 75 0.21 29.38 5.34
N LEU A 76 0.33 28.75 4.17
CA LEU A 76 0.70 29.43 2.94
C LEU A 76 -0.34 30.49 2.53
N ASP A 77 -1.63 30.18 2.62
CA ASP A 77 -2.71 31.15 2.36
C ASP A 77 -2.60 32.35 3.31
N TYR A 78 -2.30 32.11 4.58
CA TYR A 78 -2.08 33.14 5.59
C TYR A 78 -0.86 34.00 5.27
N ILE A 79 0.29 33.38 4.97
CA ILE A 79 1.54 34.05 4.61
C ILE A 79 1.34 34.92 3.37
N PHE A 80 0.75 34.39 2.29
CA PHE A 80 0.50 35.16 1.08
C PHE A 80 -0.45 36.33 1.32
N ARG A 81 -1.48 36.15 2.17
CA ARG A 81 -2.35 37.26 2.57
C ARG A 81 -1.58 38.34 3.31
N LYS A 82 -0.70 37.98 4.26
CA LYS A 82 0.14 38.94 4.99
C LYS A 82 1.11 39.67 4.06
N ILE A 83 1.77 38.95 3.15
CA ILE A 83 2.65 39.54 2.14
C ILE A 83 1.90 40.57 1.29
N ARG A 84 0.69 40.23 0.81
CA ARG A 84 -0.14 41.17 0.02
C ARG A 84 -0.48 42.43 0.82
N VAL A 85 -0.88 42.29 2.09
CA VAL A 85 -1.16 43.43 2.97
C VAL A 85 0.08 44.29 3.20
N LEU A 86 1.23 43.68 3.47
CA LEU A 86 2.49 44.39 3.65
C LEU A 86 2.90 45.12 2.38
N ARG A 87 2.84 44.45 1.22
CA ARG A 87 3.11 45.06 -0.08
C ARG A 87 2.24 46.28 -0.33
N ALA A 88 0.92 46.18 -0.09
CA ALA A 88 0.00 47.31 -0.26
C ALA A 88 0.35 48.49 0.67
N ARG A 89 0.77 48.22 1.92
CA ARG A 89 1.26 49.26 2.83
C ARG A 89 2.54 49.91 2.33
N ILE A 90 3.52 49.11 1.88
CA ILE A 90 4.79 49.64 1.36
C ILE A 90 4.53 50.52 0.15
N ILE A 91 3.70 50.10 -0.82
CA ILE A 91 3.35 50.92 -2.00
C ILE A 91 2.72 52.26 -1.57
N LYS A 92 1.87 52.24 -0.53
CA LYS A 92 1.22 53.47 -0.02
C LYS A 92 2.22 54.47 0.56
N TYR A 93 3.21 54.02 1.32
CA TYR A 93 4.17 54.91 2.00
C TYR A 93 5.46 55.15 1.21
N PHE A 94 5.82 54.23 0.32
CA PHE A 94 7.05 54.21 -0.48
C PHE A 94 6.73 53.76 -1.92
N PRO A 95 6.21 54.66 -2.77
CA PRO A 95 5.71 54.29 -4.11
C PRO A 95 6.78 53.72 -5.05
N HIS A 96 8.06 54.05 -4.83
CA HIS A 96 9.21 53.59 -5.63
C HIS A 96 9.89 52.33 -5.07
N ALA A 97 9.38 51.75 -3.97
CA ALA A 97 10.04 50.62 -3.31
C ALA A 97 10.05 49.32 -4.13
N PHE A 98 9.28 49.25 -5.21
CA PHE A 98 9.18 48.09 -6.10
C PHE A 98 9.65 48.39 -7.52
N ASP A 99 10.46 49.44 -7.72
CA ASP A 99 11.07 49.72 -9.02
C ASP A 99 12.04 48.59 -9.41
N GLU A 100 12.13 48.28 -10.70
CA GLU A 100 12.90 47.13 -11.20
C GLU A 100 14.38 47.16 -10.83
N SER A 101 14.97 48.36 -10.75
CA SER A 101 16.37 48.52 -10.30
C SER A 101 16.57 48.03 -8.86
N VAL A 102 15.59 48.26 -7.99
CA VAL A 102 15.61 47.82 -6.59
C VAL A 102 15.35 46.33 -6.50
N LEU A 103 14.34 45.81 -7.22
CA LEU A 103 14.01 44.38 -7.23
C LEU A 103 15.16 43.52 -7.76
N GLN A 104 15.87 43.98 -8.79
CA GLN A 104 17.03 43.29 -9.33
C GLN A 104 18.17 43.16 -8.31
N SER A 105 18.34 44.16 -7.44
CA SER A 105 19.34 44.12 -6.36
C SER A 105 18.97 43.16 -5.21
N LEU A 106 17.69 42.81 -5.08
CA LEU A 106 17.15 41.94 -4.02
C LEU A 106 16.88 40.50 -4.48
N ARG A 107 17.20 40.17 -5.73
CA ARG A 107 16.92 38.86 -6.31
C ARG A 107 17.70 37.77 -5.57
N ASP A 108 17.03 36.66 -5.26
CA ASP A 108 17.65 35.51 -4.61
C ASP A 108 18.74 34.90 -5.52
N GLN A 109 19.97 34.89 -5.04
CA GLN A 109 21.15 34.38 -5.75
C GLN A 109 21.52 32.95 -5.34
N ARG A 110 20.72 32.31 -4.48
CA ARG A 110 20.99 30.94 -4.07
C ARG A 110 20.87 30.00 -5.27
N PRO A 111 21.77 29.01 -5.41
CA PRO A 111 21.74 28.08 -6.53
C PRO A 111 20.44 27.28 -6.52
N ASN A 112 19.87 27.08 -7.70
CA ASN A 112 18.66 26.28 -7.87
C ASN A 112 18.98 24.80 -7.62
N LEU A 113 18.40 24.20 -6.58
CA LEU A 113 18.69 22.81 -6.19
C LEU A 113 18.13 21.77 -7.18
N GLU A 114 17.21 22.16 -8.07
CA GLU A 114 16.66 21.27 -9.12
C GLU A 114 17.55 21.20 -10.37
N GLU A 115 18.51 22.11 -10.53
CA GLU A 115 19.52 22.04 -11.58
C GLU A 115 20.67 21.16 -11.09
N ALA A 116 20.60 19.87 -11.42
CA ALA A 116 21.72 18.96 -11.18
C ALA A 116 23.02 19.53 -11.79
N PRO A 117 24.17 19.39 -11.12
CA PRO A 117 25.44 19.79 -11.72
C PRO A 117 25.62 19.04 -13.04
N PRO A 118 26.17 19.67 -14.11
CA PRO A 118 26.46 18.97 -15.34
C PRO A 118 27.30 17.75 -15.00
N SER A 119 26.80 16.56 -15.32
CA SER A 119 27.47 15.30 -15.05
C SER A 119 28.90 15.39 -15.59
N THR A 120 29.86 15.04 -14.74
CA THR A 120 31.29 14.97 -15.05
C THR A 120 31.64 13.86 -16.04
N GLU A 121 30.75 13.54 -16.99
CA GLU A 121 30.95 12.57 -18.07
C GLU A 121 31.55 13.19 -19.34
N ALA A 122 31.56 14.52 -19.46
CA ALA A 122 32.18 15.21 -20.60
C ALA A 122 33.72 15.25 -20.54
N ALA A 123 34.34 14.92 -19.41
CA ALA A 123 35.79 15.01 -19.25
C ALA A 123 36.57 13.78 -19.74
N ASN A 124 35.93 12.65 -20.07
CA ASN A 124 36.62 11.39 -20.37
C ASN A 124 36.54 10.92 -21.84
N ARG A 125 36.19 11.81 -22.79
CA ARG A 125 36.15 11.50 -24.23
C ARG A 125 37.29 12.13 -25.04
N HIS A 126 38.45 12.33 -24.45
CA HIS A 126 39.61 12.89 -25.18
C HIS A 126 40.93 12.15 -25.00
N ILE A 127 40.92 10.92 -24.49
CA ILE A 127 42.10 10.07 -24.49
C ILE A 127 41.69 8.66 -24.89
N THR A 128 41.62 8.40 -26.19
CA THR A 128 41.86 7.08 -26.78
C THR A 128 42.45 7.27 -28.17
#